data_AF-A0AAD2FIW3-F1
#
_entry.id   AF-A0AAD2FIW3-F1
#
_cell.length_a   1.000
_cell.length_b   1.000
_cell.length_c   1.000
_cell.angle_alpha   90.00
_cell.angle_beta   90.00
_cell.angle_gamma   90.00
#
_symmetry.space_group_name_H-M   'P 1'
#
loop_
_entity.id
_entity.type
_entity.pdbx_description
1 polymer ?
#
loop_
_entity_poly.entity_id
_entity_poly.type
_entity_poly.pdbx_seq_one_letter_code
_entity_poly.pdbx_strand_id
1 'polypeptide(L)'
;MFRRKNSGSLPMNSSPRTGGGSFMSRPGDDGSGKSIRMDAPIIKSWKQASSFTKYSYYILAFFIFLMFVGYRYLRYWNASIWLTCHQHECTLDMTPAGGRSISVVFSRTQLDFAQAVKTDKAGNFLSIDTSKYEPPNRDDKGRKKYKSGSYKGPDELGEYKSYALSFKKETPEGVEKPPEVPDSDFSDVLQYMRELDGGVLQLTMRQFGLAQSRTRVRSSINKVDSYVKKRRQKLIIKESATLPWQGILCLIFGLLGFMLTLLVGQFWDEKPHKYGGPGSRRSVTKPTTKSNFVVDTGRPSKYPPGYQSKRFQ
;
A
#
# COMPACT_ATOMS: atom_id res chain seq x y z
N MET A 1 -24.91 -21.69 11.05
CA MET A 1 -25.51 -22.07 12.36
C MET A 1 -24.46 -22.78 13.20
N PHE A 2 -23.84 -22.09 14.17
CA PHE A 2 -23.02 -22.73 15.20
C PHE A 2 -23.42 -22.16 16.56
N ARG A 3 -24.08 -22.99 17.36
CA ARG A 3 -24.64 -22.67 18.67
C ARG A 3 -23.57 -22.96 19.73
N ARG A 4 -22.85 -21.94 20.21
CA ARG A 4 -21.95 -22.09 21.37
C ARG A 4 -22.80 -22.15 22.65
N LYS A 5 -22.72 -23.27 23.37
CA LYS A 5 -23.23 -23.44 24.73
C LYS A 5 -22.33 -22.69 25.70
N ASN A 6 -22.84 -21.61 26.28
CA ASN A 6 -22.31 -21.01 27.51
C ASN A 6 -23.00 -21.68 28.70
N SER A 7 -22.24 -22.45 29.47
CA SER A 7 -22.64 -22.92 30.81
C SER A 7 -21.40 -22.94 31.69
N GLY A 8 -20.98 -21.76 32.13
CA GLY A 8 -20.01 -21.58 33.21
C GLY A 8 -20.77 -21.08 34.43
N SER A 9 -20.83 -21.93 35.45
CA SER A 9 -21.46 -21.71 36.75
C SER A 9 -20.85 -20.51 37.50
N LEU A 10 -21.71 -19.72 38.13
CA LEU A 10 -21.34 -18.68 39.07
C LEU A 10 -20.86 -19.31 40.38
N PRO A 11 -19.75 -18.85 41.00
CA PRO A 11 -19.41 -19.27 42.35
C PRO A 11 -20.39 -18.67 43.37
N MET A 12 -20.92 -19.53 44.22
CA MET A 12 -21.79 -19.17 45.34
C MET A 12 -21.05 -18.28 46.35
N ASN A 13 -21.75 -17.24 46.76
CA ASN A 13 -21.44 -16.37 47.88
C ASN A 13 -21.52 -17.18 49.19
N SER A 14 -20.38 -17.41 49.84
CA SER A 14 -20.34 -17.83 51.25
C SER A 14 -19.92 -16.64 52.11
N SER A 15 -20.89 -16.06 52.81
CA SER A 15 -20.65 -15.14 53.92
C SER A 15 -19.87 -15.83 55.04
N PRO A 16 -19.02 -15.09 55.76
CA PRO A 16 -19.01 -15.26 57.20
C PRO A 16 -19.04 -13.93 57.97
N ARG A 17 -19.96 -13.93 58.95
CA ARG A 17 -19.78 -13.44 60.32
C ARG A 17 -19.24 -12.01 60.51
N THR A 18 -20.21 -11.13 60.77
CA THR A 18 -20.33 -10.33 62.00
C THR A 18 -19.17 -10.52 63.00
N GLY A 19 -18.25 -9.56 63.00
CA GLY A 19 -17.28 -9.32 64.06
C GLY A 19 -17.21 -7.82 64.29
N GLY A 20 -17.92 -7.34 65.32
CA GLY A 20 -17.90 -5.95 65.74
C GLY A 20 -16.51 -5.56 66.25
N GLY A 21 -15.95 -4.52 65.66
CA GLY A 21 -14.75 -3.86 66.13
C GLY A 21 -14.87 -2.38 65.82
N SER A 22 -15.23 -1.60 66.83
CA SER A 22 -15.25 -0.13 66.80
C SER A 22 -13.91 0.42 66.34
N PHE A 23 -13.84 0.86 65.10
CA PHE A 23 -12.80 1.78 64.65
C PHE A 23 -13.36 3.19 64.74
N MET A 24 -12.75 3.99 65.61
CA MET A 24 -12.97 5.42 65.71
C MET A 24 -12.81 6.05 64.32
N SER A 25 -13.93 6.50 63.76
CA SER A 25 -13.97 7.37 62.60
C SER A 25 -13.34 8.71 63.01
N ARG A 26 -12.10 8.95 62.57
CA ARG A 26 -11.54 10.30 62.50
C ARG A 26 -12.36 11.09 61.45
N PRO A 27 -12.99 12.21 61.81
CA PRO A 27 -13.61 13.10 60.84
C PRO A 27 -12.51 13.96 60.23
N GLY A 28 -12.21 13.75 58.95
CA GLY A 28 -11.24 14.58 58.24
C GLY A 28 -10.54 13.85 57.10
N ASP A 29 -11.31 13.32 56.16
CA ASP A 29 -10.83 13.10 54.80
C ASP A 29 -12.07 13.24 53.90
N ASP A 30 -12.12 14.35 53.16
CA ASP A 30 -13.16 14.61 52.19
C ASP A 30 -13.19 13.46 51.20
N GLY A 31 -14.25 12.66 51.27
CA GLY A 31 -14.60 11.59 50.34
C GLY A 31 -14.93 12.12 48.95
N SER A 32 -14.01 12.88 48.36
CA SER A 32 -14.01 13.21 46.95
C SER A 32 -13.76 11.91 46.20
N GLY A 33 -14.84 11.22 45.83
CA GLY A 33 -14.86 10.11 44.87
C GLY A 33 -14.35 10.48 43.46
N LYS A 34 -13.67 11.62 43.32
CA LYS A 34 -12.87 11.96 42.16
C LYS A 34 -11.57 11.16 42.21
N SER A 35 -11.51 10.19 41.30
CA SER A 35 -10.30 9.61 40.71
C SER A 35 -9.77 8.28 41.24
N ILE A 36 -10.63 7.26 41.34
CA ILE A 36 -10.17 5.91 40.97
C ILE A 36 -10.19 5.85 39.42
N ARG A 37 -9.21 6.51 38.79
CA ARG A 37 -8.95 6.28 37.36
C ARG A 37 -8.32 4.89 37.27
N MET A 38 -9.16 3.89 37.00
CA MET A 38 -8.70 2.59 36.55
C MET A 38 -8.00 2.80 35.22
N ASP A 39 -6.68 3.04 35.24
CA ASP A 39 -5.87 2.96 34.03
C ASP A 39 -6.15 1.61 33.38
N ALA A 40 -6.43 1.61 32.07
CA ALA A 40 -6.64 0.39 31.33
C ALA A 40 -5.48 -0.58 31.60
N PRO A 41 -5.73 -1.88 31.80
CA PRO A 41 -4.69 -2.85 32.19
C PRO A 41 -3.50 -2.86 31.22
N ILE A 42 -3.73 -2.53 29.95
CA ILE A 42 -2.71 -2.37 28.89
C ILE A 42 -1.75 -1.21 29.20
N ILE A 43 -2.25 -0.09 29.72
CA ILE A 43 -1.43 1.06 30.06
C ILE A 43 -0.56 0.73 31.29
N LYS A 44 -1.11 -0.01 32.25
CA LYS A 44 -0.36 -0.47 33.43
C LYS A 44 0.77 -1.43 33.05
N SER A 45 0.48 -2.43 32.21
CA SER A 45 1.52 -3.36 31.72
C SER A 45 2.57 -2.66 30.87
N TRP A 46 2.17 -1.69 30.03
CA TRP A 46 3.11 -0.89 29.26
C TRP A 46 4.03 -0.04 30.14
N LYS A 47 3.49 0.63 31.17
CA LYS A 47 4.30 1.43 32.11
C LYS A 47 5.33 0.54 32.82
N GLN A 48 4.93 -0.66 33.25
CA GLN A 48 5.76 -1.62 33.97
C GLN A 48 6.75 -2.39 33.08
N ALA A 49 6.55 -2.42 31.77
CA ALA A 49 7.45 -3.12 30.84
C ALA A 49 8.86 -2.52 30.88
N SER A 50 9.88 -3.39 30.76
CA SER A 50 11.27 -2.98 30.66
C SER A 50 11.49 -2.10 29.43
N SER A 51 12.50 -1.23 29.47
CA SER A 51 12.85 -0.38 28.33
C SER A 51 13.10 -1.21 27.07
N PHE A 52 13.72 -2.39 27.23
CA PHE A 52 13.98 -3.31 26.13
C PHE A 52 12.69 -3.83 25.47
N THR A 53 11.72 -4.29 26.26
CA THR A 53 10.41 -4.73 25.74
C THR A 53 9.69 -3.59 25.01
N LYS A 54 9.80 -2.36 25.51
CA LYS A 54 9.25 -1.18 24.82
C LYS A 54 9.93 -0.99 23.46
N TYR A 55 11.25 -1.09 23.39
CA TYR A 55 12.00 -1.01 22.13
C TYR A 55 11.64 -2.13 21.16
N SER A 56 11.50 -3.37 21.61
CA SER A 56 11.12 -4.48 20.73
C SER A 56 9.73 -4.29 20.12
N TYR A 57 8.77 -3.73 20.87
CA TYR A 57 7.47 -3.36 20.32
C TYR A 57 7.55 -2.23 19.28
N TYR A 58 8.39 -1.22 19.49
CA TYR A 58 8.61 -0.18 18.47
C TYR A 58 9.21 -0.75 17.18
N ILE A 59 10.19 -1.65 17.30
CA ILE A 59 10.81 -2.31 16.14
C ILE A 59 9.79 -3.21 15.43
N LEU A 60 8.98 -3.97 16.17
CA LEU A 60 7.90 -4.79 15.61
C LEU A 60 6.88 -3.94 14.84
N ALA A 61 6.43 -2.83 15.45
CA ALA A 61 5.51 -1.89 14.84
C ALA A 61 6.09 -1.26 13.56
N PHE A 62 7.39 -0.95 13.57
CA PHE A 62 8.10 -0.45 12.39
C PHE A 62 8.10 -1.46 11.24
N PHE A 63 8.35 -2.74 11.49
CA PHE A 63 8.28 -3.77 10.44
C PHE A 63 6.87 -4.01 9.91
N ILE A 64 5.86 -3.97 10.79
CA ILE A 64 4.44 -4.00 10.37
C ILE A 64 4.11 -2.79 9.50
N PHE A 65 4.61 -1.61 9.87
CA PHE A 65 4.44 -0.39 9.08
C PHE A 65 5.13 -0.51 7.71
N LEU A 66 6.35 -1.04 7.63
CA LEU A 66 7.01 -1.33 6.35
C LEU A 66 6.19 -2.29 5.48
N MET A 67 5.67 -3.38 6.06
CA MET A 67 4.78 -4.29 5.32
C MET A 67 3.53 -3.58 4.80
N PHE A 68 2.91 -2.73 5.63
CA PHE A 68 1.74 -1.95 5.24
C PHE A 68 2.05 -0.97 4.10
N VAL A 69 3.17 -0.25 4.18
CA VAL A 69 3.62 0.67 3.14
C VAL A 69 3.94 -0.09 1.85
N GLY A 70 4.67 -1.21 1.92
CA GLY A 70 4.97 -2.07 0.77
C GLY A 70 3.70 -2.59 0.08
N TYR A 71 2.72 -3.07 0.86
CA TYR A 71 1.42 -3.49 0.36
C TYR A 71 0.65 -2.35 -0.32
N ARG A 72 0.57 -1.18 0.33
CA ARG A 72 -0.07 0.02 -0.21
C ARG A 72 0.60 0.44 -1.51
N TYR A 73 1.93 0.43 -1.56
CA TYR A 73 2.69 0.79 -2.75
C TYR A 73 2.40 -0.16 -3.91
N LEU A 74 2.39 -1.48 -3.68
CA LEU A 74 2.03 -2.47 -4.71
C LEU A 74 0.58 -2.32 -5.19
N ARG A 75 -0.36 -1.97 -4.29
CA ARG A 75 -1.77 -1.79 -4.64
C ARG A 75 -2.01 -0.53 -5.46
N TYR A 76 -1.39 0.59 -5.09
CA TYR A 76 -1.61 1.87 -5.79
C TYR A 76 -0.83 1.98 -7.10
N TRP A 77 0.30 1.29 -7.23
CA TRP A 77 1.11 1.34 -8.47
C TRP A 77 0.77 0.22 -9.46
N ASN A 78 -0.23 -0.62 -9.15
CA ASN A 78 -0.71 -1.57 -10.12
C ASN A 78 -1.59 -0.86 -11.14
N ALA A 79 -1.17 -0.89 -12.40
CA ALA A 79 -1.92 -0.30 -13.49
C ALA A 79 -1.92 -1.27 -14.67
N SER A 80 -3.04 -1.41 -15.36
CA SER A 80 -3.15 -2.35 -16.47
C SER A 80 -4.20 -1.94 -17.49
N ILE A 81 -3.94 -2.25 -18.76
CA ILE A 81 -4.87 -2.11 -19.88
C ILE A 81 -5.06 -3.48 -20.49
N TRP A 82 -6.32 -3.90 -20.61
CA TRP A 82 -6.73 -5.16 -21.19
C TRP A 82 -7.72 -4.84 -22.30
N LEU A 83 -7.43 -5.32 -23.50
CA LEU A 83 -8.34 -5.26 -24.63
C LEU A 83 -8.69 -6.68 -25.04
N THR A 84 -9.95 -7.04 -24.85
CA THR A 84 -10.52 -8.33 -25.18
C THR A 84 -11.61 -8.14 -26.22
N CYS A 85 -11.33 -8.56 -27.45
CA CYS A 85 -12.33 -8.57 -28.51
C CYS A 85 -12.77 -9.98 -28.87
N HIS A 86 -14.09 -10.12 -29.00
CA HIS A 86 -14.81 -11.26 -29.53
C HIS A 86 -15.19 -10.99 -31.00
N GLN A 87 -16.16 -11.70 -31.56
CA GLN A 87 -16.46 -11.63 -32.99
C GLN A 87 -17.05 -10.28 -33.43
N HIS A 88 -17.84 -9.64 -32.55
CA HIS A 88 -18.59 -8.41 -32.83
C HIS A 88 -18.33 -7.28 -31.82
N GLU A 89 -17.94 -7.62 -30.59
CA GLU A 89 -17.73 -6.69 -29.49
C GLU A 89 -16.28 -6.72 -28.98
N CYS A 90 -15.83 -5.59 -28.45
CA CYS A 90 -14.57 -5.42 -27.77
C CYS A 90 -14.82 -4.81 -26.40
N THR A 91 -14.16 -5.33 -25.37
CA THR A 91 -14.11 -4.75 -24.04
C THR A 91 -12.71 -4.23 -23.76
N LEU A 92 -12.63 -2.97 -23.35
CA LEU A 92 -11.40 -2.29 -22.96
C LEU A 92 -11.46 -1.98 -21.47
N ASP A 93 -10.73 -2.77 -20.70
CA ASP A 93 -10.61 -2.62 -19.27
C ASP A 93 -9.31 -1.88 -18.95
N MET A 94 -9.43 -0.70 -18.36
CA MET A 94 -8.32 0.11 -17.90
C MET A 94 -8.35 0.22 -16.38
N THR A 95 -7.24 -0.09 -15.74
CA THR A 95 -7.03 0.17 -14.32
C THR A 95 -5.87 1.16 -14.22
N PRO A 96 -6.13 2.47 -14.06
CA PRO A 96 -5.08 3.45 -13.86
C PRO A 96 -4.43 3.28 -12.49
N ALA A 97 -3.21 3.79 -12.32
CA ALA A 97 -2.49 3.72 -11.06
C ALA A 97 -3.30 4.39 -9.93
N GLY A 98 -3.73 3.60 -8.96
CA GLY A 98 -4.46 4.03 -7.77
C GLY A 98 -5.95 4.36 -8.00
N GLY A 99 -6.46 4.16 -9.21
CA GLY A 99 -7.87 4.39 -9.54
C GLY A 99 -8.73 3.13 -9.48
N ARG A 100 -10.01 3.29 -9.84
CA ARG A 100 -10.93 2.17 -10.07
C ARG A 100 -10.76 1.66 -11.50
N SER A 101 -11.08 0.39 -11.72
CA SER A 101 -11.14 -0.17 -13.08
C SER A 101 -12.28 0.48 -13.86
N ILE A 102 -11.97 0.99 -15.04
CA ILE A 102 -12.89 1.55 -16.03
C ILE A 102 -13.03 0.51 -17.13
N SER A 103 -14.26 0.19 -17.55
CA SER A 103 -14.53 -0.78 -18.61
C SER A 103 -15.39 -0.11 -19.67
N VAL A 104 -14.92 -0.14 -20.92
CA VAL A 104 -15.69 0.38 -22.06
C VAL A 104 -15.91 -0.74 -23.06
N VAL A 105 -17.18 -0.96 -23.40
CA VAL A 105 -17.58 -1.92 -24.43
C VAL A 105 -17.85 -1.16 -25.72
N PHE A 106 -17.28 -1.62 -26.84
CA PHE A 106 -17.44 -0.98 -28.14
C PHE A 106 -17.47 -2.01 -29.27
N SER A 107 -18.02 -1.62 -30.42
CA SER A 107 -18.16 -2.49 -31.59
C SER A 107 -16.82 -2.72 -32.27
N ARG A 108 -16.65 -3.91 -32.86
CA ARG A 108 -15.48 -4.24 -33.68
C ARG A 108 -15.20 -3.20 -34.78
N THR A 109 -16.22 -2.59 -35.35
CA THR A 109 -16.08 -1.60 -36.43
C THR A 109 -15.49 -0.27 -35.97
N GLN A 110 -15.56 0.02 -34.66
CA GLN A 110 -14.95 1.21 -34.08
C GLN A 110 -13.44 1.05 -33.90
N LEU A 111 -12.89 -0.18 -33.85
CA LEU A 111 -11.44 -0.40 -33.88
C LEU A 111 -10.91 -0.29 -35.32
N ASP A 112 -10.19 0.78 -35.62
CA ASP A 112 -9.78 1.09 -36.99
C ASP A 112 -8.45 0.44 -37.35
N PHE A 113 -7.36 0.83 -36.68
CA PHE A 113 -6.04 0.24 -36.92
C PHE A 113 -5.12 0.40 -35.70
N ALA A 114 -3.96 -0.25 -35.78
CA ALA A 114 -2.86 -0.04 -34.86
C ALA A 114 -1.64 0.45 -35.64
N GLN A 115 -0.93 1.43 -35.09
CA GLN A 115 0.29 1.97 -35.69
C GLN A 115 1.44 1.99 -34.70
N ALA A 116 2.66 1.85 -35.22
CA ALA A 116 3.86 2.04 -34.41
C ALA A 116 4.05 3.54 -34.15
N VAL A 117 4.30 3.89 -32.89
CA VAL A 117 4.51 5.27 -32.46
C VAL A 117 5.76 5.36 -31.62
N LYS A 118 6.41 6.52 -31.67
CA LYS A 118 7.47 6.89 -30.76
C LYS A 118 6.88 7.64 -29.57
N THR A 119 7.43 7.34 -28.40
CA THR A 119 6.90 7.82 -27.12
C THR A 119 8.04 8.17 -26.19
N ASP A 120 7.82 9.16 -25.33
CA ASP A 120 8.79 9.54 -24.32
C ASP A 120 8.85 8.51 -23.17
N LYS A 121 9.78 8.68 -22.22
CA LYS A 121 9.88 7.91 -20.98
C LYS A 121 8.57 7.90 -20.19
N ALA A 122 7.82 9.00 -20.21
CA ALA A 122 6.50 9.13 -19.58
C ALA A 122 5.37 8.42 -20.35
N GLY A 123 5.61 7.94 -21.58
CA GLY A 123 4.58 7.31 -22.43
C GLY A 123 3.79 8.31 -23.28
N ASN A 124 4.14 9.59 -23.25
CA ASN A 124 3.55 10.62 -24.11
C ASN A 124 3.89 10.35 -25.59
N PHE A 125 2.91 10.54 -26.46
CA PHE A 125 3.11 10.43 -27.91
C PHE A 125 4.05 11.54 -28.41
N LEU A 126 5.07 11.16 -29.18
CA LEU A 126 5.98 12.10 -29.84
C LEU A 126 5.72 12.16 -31.34
N SER A 127 5.86 11.03 -32.02
CA SER A 127 5.73 10.94 -33.48
C SER A 127 5.27 9.55 -33.94
N ILE A 128 4.74 9.47 -35.15
CA ILE A 128 4.45 8.17 -35.79
C ILE A 128 5.79 7.56 -36.23
N ASP A 129 6.03 6.29 -35.91
CA ASP A 129 7.25 5.59 -36.33
C ASP A 129 7.09 5.18 -37.80
N THR A 130 7.43 6.10 -38.70
CA THR A 130 7.41 5.89 -40.15
C THR A 130 8.59 5.06 -40.65
N SER A 131 9.55 4.69 -39.77
CA SER A 131 10.60 3.75 -40.14
C SER A 131 9.91 2.46 -40.56
N LYS A 132 9.73 2.31 -41.88
CA LYS A 132 8.90 1.27 -42.47
C LYS A 132 9.31 -0.03 -41.83
N TYR A 133 8.36 -0.67 -41.18
CA TYR A 133 8.46 -2.07 -40.82
C TYR A 133 8.40 -2.86 -42.12
N GLU A 134 9.43 -2.75 -42.95
CA GLU A 134 9.57 -3.63 -44.09
C GLU A 134 9.64 -5.04 -43.51
N PRO A 135 8.67 -5.92 -43.85
CA PRO A 135 8.85 -7.30 -43.52
C PRO A 135 10.17 -7.75 -44.12
N PRO A 136 11.01 -8.49 -43.37
CA PRO A 136 12.25 -9.01 -43.94
C PRO A 136 11.88 -9.69 -45.25
N ASN A 137 12.55 -9.30 -46.33
CA ASN A 137 12.25 -9.78 -47.67
C ASN A 137 12.30 -11.31 -47.64
N ARG A 138 11.18 -11.97 -47.97
CA ARG A 138 11.05 -13.43 -47.85
C ARG A 138 11.91 -14.17 -48.87
N ASP A 139 12.43 -13.47 -49.87
CA ASP A 139 13.14 -14.06 -51.00
C ASP A 139 14.64 -14.28 -50.76
N ASP A 140 15.20 -13.74 -49.67
CA ASP A 140 16.57 -14.05 -49.25
C ASP A 140 16.63 -15.43 -48.56
N LYS A 141 16.68 -16.49 -49.38
CA LYS A 141 16.83 -17.89 -48.95
C LYS A 141 18.17 -18.21 -48.26
N GLY A 142 19.06 -17.24 -48.10
CA GLY A 142 20.30 -17.36 -47.31
C GLY A 142 20.08 -16.95 -45.86
N ARG A 143 19.69 -17.90 -45.00
CA ARG A 143 19.49 -17.71 -43.54
C ARG A 143 20.75 -17.20 -42.82
N LYS A 144 21.09 -15.92 -42.94
CA LYS A 144 21.81 -15.24 -41.85
C LYS A 144 20.81 -15.14 -40.72
N LYS A 145 21.03 -15.90 -39.64
CA LYS A 145 20.35 -15.68 -38.37
C LYS A 145 20.64 -14.24 -37.97
N TYR A 146 19.75 -13.32 -38.33
CA TYR A 146 19.78 -11.98 -37.76
C TYR A 146 19.75 -12.22 -36.25
N LYS A 147 20.86 -11.93 -35.58
CA LYS A 147 20.85 -11.76 -34.14
C LYS A 147 19.87 -10.63 -33.93
N SER A 148 18.61 -10.97 -33.64
CA SER A 148 17.59 -9.99 -33.36
C SER A 148 18.11 -9.26 -32.14
N GLY A 149 18.75 -8.11 -32.36
CA GLY A 149 19.19 -7.24 -31.29
C GLY A 149 17.95 -7.06 -30.43
N SER A 150 17.99 -7.62 -29.23
CA SER A 150 16.88 -7.55 -28.29
C SER A 150 16.86 -6.11 -27.81
N TYR A 151 16.31 -5.23 -28.64
CA TYR A 151 16.20 -3.82 -28.36
C TYR A 151 15.35 -3.69 -27.10
N LYS A 152 16.02 -3.36 -26.00
CA LYS A 152 15.46 -3.18 -24.67
C LYS A 152 15.97 -1.83 -24.16
N GLY A 153 15.45 -0.75 -24.72
CA GLY A 153 15.87 0.58 -24.30
C GLY A 153 15.24 1.69 -25.11
N PRO A 154 15.54 2.94 -24.74
CA PRO A 154 15.33 4.09 -25.62
C PRO A 154 16.25 4.01 -26.85
N ASP A 155 15.93 4.74 -27.90
CA ASP A 155 16.82 4.98 -29.02
C ASP A 155 17.87 6.06 -28.65
N GLU A 156 18.71 6.44 -29.61
CA GLU A 156 19.76 7.45 -29.42
C GLU A 156 19.21 8.81 -28.98
N LEU A 157 17.93 9.07 -29.26
CA LEU A 157 17.22 10.30 -28.89
C LEU A 157 16.47 10.20 -27.56
N GLY A 158 16.56 9.05 -26.86
CA GLY A 158 15.79 8.84 -25.63
C GLY A 158 14.34 8.40 -25.88
N GLU A 159 13.92 8.26 -27.14
CA GLU A 159 12.57 7.90 -27.52
C GLU A 159 12.39 6.39 -27.49
N TYR A 160 11.17 5.95 -27.25
CA TYR A 160 10.87 4.54 -27.24
C TYR A 160 9.79 4.17 -28.23
N LYS A 161 9.97 3.01 -28.85
CA LYS A 161 9.00 2.41 -29.76
C LYS A 161 7.85 1.77 -28.96
N SER A 162 6.63 2.17 -29.29
CA SER A 162 5.38 1.58 -28.80
C SER A 162 4.39 1.46 -29.96
N TYR A 163 3.14 1.13 -29.65
CA TYR A 163 2.04 1.18 -30.60
C TYR A 163 0.85 1.90 -29.98
N ALA A 164 0.11 2.57 -30.86
CA ALA A 164 -1.15 3.20 -30.53
C ALA A 164 -2.28 2.49 -31.26
N LEU A 165 -3.42 2.40 -30.59
CA LEU A 165 -4.68 1.92 -31.14
C LEU A 165 -5.53 3.12 -31.52
N SER A 166 -6.10 3.10 -32.72
CA SER A 166 -6.99 4.13 -33.22
C SER A 166 -8.44 3.62 -33.20
N PHE A 167 -9.33 4.41 -32.61
CA PHE A 167 -10.76 4.14 -32.49
C PHE A 167 -11.57 5.21 -33.20
N LYS A 168 -12.66 4.85 -33.85
CA LYS A 168 -13.65 5.80 -34.40
C LYS A 168 -14.65 6.16 -33.30
N LYS A 169 -14.83 7.46 -33.06
CA LYS A 169 -15.81 7.97 -32.07
C LYS A 169 -17.23 7.57 -32.44
N GLU A 170 -17.57 7.67 -33.72
CA GLU A 170 -18.90 7.36 -34.23
C GLU A 170 -18.94 6.01 -34.93
N THR A 171 -20.04 5.29 -34.72
CA THR A 171 -20.36 4.11 -35.54
C THR A 171 -20.76 4.63 -36.92
N PRO A 172 -20.21 4.10 -38.02
CA PRO A 172 -20.54 4.59 -39.36
C PRO A 172 -22.06 4.58 -39.57
N GLU A 173 -22.60 5.74 -39.97
CA GLU A 173 -24.02 5.91 -40.27
C GLU A 173 -24.47 4.82 -41.26
N GLY A 174 -25.49 4.03 -40.89
CA GLY A 174 -26.05 2.96 -41.72
C GLY A 174 -25.76 1.52 -41.29
N VAL A 175 -25.03 1.30 -40.18
CA VAL A 175 -24.99 -0.03 -39.54
C VAL A 175 -26.07 -0.10 -38.48
N GLU A 176 -27.16 -0.83 -38.73
CA GLU A 176 -28.19 -1.11 -37.73
C GLU A 176 -27.53 -1.69 -36.47
N LYS A 177 -27.57 -0.93 -35.38
CA LYS A 177 -27.09 -1.40 -34.08
C LYS A 177 -28.00 -2.54 -33.61
N PRO A 178 -27.43 -3.67 -33.13
CA PRO A 178 -28.21 -4.64 -32.38
C PRO A 178 -28.88 -3.91 -31.19
N PRO A 179 -30.17 -4.14 -30.93
CA PRO A 179 -30.95 -3.36 -29.95
C PRO A 179 -30.47 -3.48 -28.49
N GLU A 180 -29.48 -4.33 -28.20
CA GLU A 180 -28.99 -4.59 -26.85
C GLU A 180 -27.64 -3.93 -26.51
N VAL A 181 -26.98 -3.24 -27.45
CA VAL A 181 -25.66 -2.65 -27.17
C VAL A 181 -25.82 -1.20 -26.71
N PRO A 182 -25.59 -0.87 -25.43
CA PRO A 182 -25.62 0.51 -24.95
C PRO A 182 -24.59 1.35 -25.70
N ASP A 183 -24.89 2.62 -25.91
CA ASP A 183 -23.95 3.55 -26.53
C ASP A 183 -22.65 3.58 -25.71
N SER A 184 -21.55 3.28 -26.39
CA SER A 184 -20.22 3.23 -25.81
C SER A 184 -19.80 4.64 -25.39
N ASP A 185 -20.00 4.99 -24.12
CA ASP A 185 -19.52 6.26 -23.58
C ASP A 185 -18.01 6.15 -23.28
N PHE A 186 -17.21 6.84 -24.08
CA PHE A 186 -15.76 6.92 -23.88
C PHE A 186 -15.38 7.98 -22.85
N SER A 187 -16.32 8.73 -22.26
CA SER A 187 -16.08 9.87 -21.36
C SER A 187 -15.06 9.58 -20.25
N ASP A 188 -15.17 8.44 -19.57
CA ASP A 188 -14.27 8.02 -18.49
C ASP A 188 -12.82 7.75 -18.96
N VAL A 189 -12.67 7.40 -20.24
CA VAL A 189 -11.39 7.02 -20.86
C VAL A 189 -10.79 8.15 -21.70
N LEU A 190 -11.55 9.20 -22.02
CA LEU A 190 -11.06 10.34 -22.81
C LEU A 190 -9.81 10.99 -22.20
N GLN A 191 -9.66 11.00 -20.87
CA GLN A 191 -8.45 11.51 -20.21
C GLN A 191 -7.17 10.73 -20.56
N TYR A 192 -7.30 9.48 -21.03
CA TYR A 192 -6.20 8.60 -21.42
C TYR A 192 -6.05 8.46 -22.94
N MET A 193 -6.98 9.01 -23.71
CA MET A 193 -6.97 9.00 -25.17
C MET A 193 -6.64 10.38 -25.70
N ARG A 194 -5.96 10.43 -26.84
CA ARG A 194 -5.74 11.66 -27.59
C ARG A 194 -6.72 11.72 -28.74
N GLU A 195 -7.49 12.80 -28.85
CA GLU A 195 -8.32 13.04 -30.03
C GLU A 195 -7.41 13.48 -31.19
N LEU A 196 -7.50 12.75 -32.30
CA LEU A 196 -6.86 13.04 -33.58
C LEU A 196 -7.89 13.70 -34.51
N ASP A 197 -7.41 14.43 -35.51
CA ASP A 197 -8.26 15.06 -36.51
C ASP A 197 -9.17 14.01 -37.18
N GLY A 198 -10.46 14.36 -37.37
CA GLY A 198 -11.45 13.46 -37.97
C GLY A 198 -12.18 12.53 -36.98
N GLY A 199 -12.21 12.85 -35.69
CA GLY A 199 -12.99 12.11 -34.69
C GLY A 199 -12.39 10.73 -34.36
N VAL A 200 -11.08 10.57 -34.57
CA VAL A 200 -10.35 9.34 -34.24
C VAL A 200 -9.74 9.49 -32.86
N LEU A 201 -10.08 8.62 -31.93
CA LEU A 201 -9.48 8.55 -30.61
C LEU A 201 -8.25 7.63 -30.65
N GLN A 202 -7.12 8.12 -30.18
CA GLN A 202 -5.87 7.38 -30.16
C GLN A 202 -5.49 7.01 -28.71
N LEU A 203 -5.38 5.71 -28.44
CA LEU A 203 -4.88 5.18 -27.17
C LEU A 203 -3.43 4.70 -27.33
N THR A 204 -2.51 5.31 -26.59
CA THR A 204 -1.11 4.85 -26.56
C THR A 204 -0.95 3.78 -25.48
N MET A 205 -0.52 2.58 -25.86
CA MET A 205 -0.46 1.46 -24.90
C MET A 205 0.69 1.58 -23.88
N ARG A 206 1.68 2.45 -24.12
CA ARG A 206 2.86 2.64 -23.27
C ARG A 206 2.65 3.42 -21.96
N GLN A 207 1.42 3.63 -21.50
CA GLN A 207 1.17 4.45 -20.30
C GLN A 207 1.85 3.91 -19.02
N PHE A 208 2.37 2.67 -19.04
CA PHE A 208 2.98 2.02 -17.89
C PHE A 208 4.50 1.94 -17.88
N GLY A 209 5.19 2.72 -18.73
CA GLY A 209 6.66 2.83 -18.71
C GLY A 209 7.42 1.55 -19.08
N LEU A 210 6.71 0.55 -19.60
CA LEU A 210 7.29 -0.72 -20.02
C LEU A 210 8.02 -0.57 -21.35
N ALA A 211 9.33 -0.84 -21.35
CA ALA A 211 10.09 -1.00 -22.58
C ALA A 211 9.55 -2.22 -23.35
N GLN A 212 8.89 -1.97 -24.48
CA GLN A 212 8.44 -3.02 -25.37
C GLN A 212 9.53 -3.32 -26.40
N SER A 213 9.80 -4.60 -26.63
CA SER A 213 10.70 -5.00 -27.71
C SER A 213 10.04 -4.72 -29.06
N ARG A 214 10.85 -4.36 -30.07
CA ARG A 214 10.39 -4.17 -31.45
C ARG A 214 9.55 -5.35 -31.97
N THR A 215 9.95 -6.58 -31.64
CA THR A 215 9.21 -7.79 -32.02
C THR A 215 7.84 -7.88 -31.37
N ARG A 216 7.71 -7.46 -30.09
CA ARG A 216 6.44 -7.45 -29.37
C ARG A 216 5.49 -6.41 -29.94
N VAL A 217 5.96 -5.17 -30.16
CA VAL A 217 5.18 -4.09 -30.80
C VAL A 217 4.62 -4.56 -32.13
N ARG A 218 5.48 -5.14 -32.98
CA ARG A 218 5.09 -5.70 -34.28
C ARG A 218 4.04 -6.81 -34.16
N SER A 219 4.24 -7.74 -33.24
CA SER A 219 3.30 -8.83 -33.01
C SER A 219 1.93 -8.30 -32.57
N SER A 220 1.89 -7.28 -31.71
CA SER A 220 0.66 -6.63 -31.27
C SER A 220 -0.05 -5.93 -32.43
N ILE A 221 0.66 -5.09 -33.21
CA ILE A 221 0.09 -4.41 -34.38
C ILE A 221 -0.48 -5.44 -35.37
N ASN A 222 0.28 -6.47 -35.71
CA ASN A 222 -0.18 -7.51 -36.64
C ASN A 222 -1.40 -8.28 -36.13
N LYS A 223 -1.52 -8.48 -34.81
CA LYS A 223 -2.71 -9.11 -34.20
C LYS A 223 -3.93 -8.22 -34.35
N VAL A 224 -3.79 -6.92 -34.08
CA VAL A 224 -4.88 -5.93 -34.25
C VAL A 224 -5.27 -5.86 -35.72
N ASP A 225 -4.32 -5.67 -36.64
CA ASP A 225 -4.58 -5.59 -38.07
C ASP A 225 -5.25 -6.85 -38.63
N SER A 226 -4.81 -8.04 -38.18
CA SER A 226 -5.47 -9.31 -38.54
C SER A 226 -6.90 -9.39 -38.01
N TYR A 227 -7.17 -8.82 -36.84
CA TYR A 227 -8.50 -8.77 -36.25
C TYR A 227 -9.38 -7.76 -36.99
N VAL A 228 -8.92 -6.55 -37.28
CA VAL A 228 -9.66 -5.55 -38.07
C VAL A 228 -10.03 -6.12 -39.45
N LYS A 229 -9.07 -6.77 -40.14
CA LYS A 229 -9.26 -7.40 -41.46
C LYS A 229 -10.09 -8.69 -41.45
N LYS A 230 -10.78 -9.01 -40.36
CA LYS A 230 -11.59 -10.22 -40.20
C LYS A 230 -10.86 -11.56 -40.37
N ARG A 231 -9.53 -11.57 -40.32
CA ARG A 231 -8.71 -12.80 -40.38
C ARG A 231 -8.65 -13.53 -39.04
N ARG A 232 -8.95 -12.84 -37.93
CA ARG A 232 -9.05 -13.40 -36.58
C ARG A 232 -10.42 -13.09 -35.98
N GLN A 233 -11.00 -14.05 -35.27
CA GLN A 233 -12.27 -13.87 -34.55
C GLN A 233 -12.08 -13.35 -33.12
N LYS A 234 -10.91 -13.59 -32.51
CA LYS A 234 -10.60 -13.19 -31.13
C LYS A 234 -9.30 -12.40 -31.07
N LEU A 235 -9.31 -11.31 -30.31
CA LEU A 235 -8.12 -10.50 -30.00
C LEU A 235 -8.01 -10.36 -28.48
N ILE A 236 -6.83 -10.65 -27.94
CA ILE A 236 -6.52 -10.41 -26.53
C ILE A 236 -5.19 -9.68 -26.48
N ILE A 237 -5.22 -8.46 -25.95
CA ILE A 237 -4.03 -7.66 -25.69
C ILE A 237 -4.04 -7.32 -24.21
N LYS A 238 -2.95 -7.63 -23.53
CA LYS A 238 -2.79 -7.36 -22.10
C LYS A 238 -1.47 -6.63 -21.88
N GLU A 239 -1.59 -5.48 -21.24
CA GLU A 239 -0.47 -4.68 -20.77
C GLU A 239 -0.67 -4.39 -19.30
N SER A 240 0.29 -4.77 -18.48
CA SER A 240 0.28 -4.53 -17.03
C SER A 240 1.58 -3.87 -16.67
N ALA A 241 1.54 -2.78 -15.92
CA ALA A 241 2.72 -2.15 -15.35
C ALA A 241 3.60 -3.19 -14.64
N THR A 242 4.91 -3.03 -14.76
CA THR A 242 5.82 -3.78 -13.89
C THR A 242 5.54 -3.41 -12.45
N LEU A 243 5.31 -4.41 -11.62
CA LEU A 243 5.24 -4.23 -10.18
C LEU A 243 6.51 -3.51 -9.73
N PRO A 244 6.40 -2.39 -8.99
CA PRO A 244 7.58 -1.66 -8.60
C PRO A 244 8.38 -2.49 -7.60
N TRP A 245 9.63 -2.76 -7.94
CA TRP A 245 10.54 -3.58 -7.15
C TRP A 245 10.71 -3.07 -5.72
N GLN A 246 10.59 -1.74 -5.51
CA GLN A 246 10.66 -1.12 -4.18
C GLN A 246 9.57 -1.65 -3.24
N GLY A 247 8.34 -1.83 -3.73
CA GLY A 247 7.24 -2.37 -2.93
C GLY A 247 7.49 -3.82 -2.52
N ILE A 248 8.04 -4.62 -3.44
CA ILE A 248 8.42 -6.01 -3.19
C ILE A 248 9.53 -6.08 -2.14
N LEU A 249 10.59 -5.28 -2.28
CA LEU A 249 11.67 -5.23 -1.28
C LEU A 249 11.18 -4.78 0.08
N CYS A 250 10.33 -3.75 0.14
CA CYS A 250 9.76 -3.26 1.40
C CYS A 250 8.96 -4.36 2.11
N LEU A 251 8.18 -5.15 1.37
CA LEU A 251 7.48 -6.32 1.91
C LEU A 251 8.46 -7.40 2.41
N ILE A 252 9.51 -7.72 1.65
CA ILE A 252 10.51 -8.73 2.03
C ILE A 252 11.25 -8.31 3.30
N PHE A 253 11.77 -7.08 3.35
CA PHE A 253 12.46 -6.57 4.53
C PHE A 253 11.52 -6.45 5.74
N GLY A 254 10.29 -6.01 5.53
CA GLY A 254 9.26 -5.97 6.56
C GLY A 254 8.98 -7.36 7.15
N LEU A 255 8.82 -8.37 6.29
CA LEU A 255 8.53 -9.74 6.71
C LEU A 255 9.73 -10.41 7.40
N LEU A 256 10.95 -10.25 6.86
CA LEU A 256 12.17 -10.77 7.49
C LEU A 256 12.42 -10.14 8.85
N GLY A 257 12.26 -8.81 8.97
CA GLY A 257 12.41 -8.10 10.22
C GLY A 257 11.32 -8.46 11.24
N PHE A 258 10.08 -8.65 10.79
CA PHE A 258 9.00 -9.17 11.63
C PHE A 258 9.31 -10.57 12.17
N MET A 259 9.79 -11.49 11.33
CA MET A 259 10.20 -12.83 11.78
C MET A 259 11.38 -12.79 12.74
N LEU A 260 12.40 -11.96 12.46
CA LEU A 260 13.55 -11.80 13.33
C LEU A 260 13.17 -11.23 14.71
N THR A 261 12.29 -10.23 14.75
CA THR A 261 11.80 -9.66 16.01
C THR A 261 10.98 -10.65 16.83
N LEU A 262 10.18 -11.50 16.19
CA LEU A 262 9.47 -12.58 16.88
C LEU A 262 10.45 -13.61 17.46
N LEU A 263 11.47 -14.02 16.70
CA LEU A 263 12.48 -14.98 17.18
C LEU A 263 13.28 -14.41 18.36
N VAL A 264 13.79 -13.19 18.25
CA VAL A 264 14.52 -12.53 19.35
C VAL A 264 13.62 -12.34 20.56
N GLY A 265 12.34 -12.01 20.34
CA GLY A 265 11.35 -11.89 21.41
C GLY A 265 11.13 -13.17 22.21
N GLN A 266 11.25 -14.34 21.58
CA GLN A 266 11.11 -15.64 22.25
C GLN A 266 12.30 -15.98 23.15
N PHE A 267 13.52 -15.63 22.75
CA PHE A 267 14.72 -15.95 23.53
C PHE A 267 15.03 -14.91 24.61
N TRP A 268 14.38 -13.75 24.57
CA TRP A 268 14.60 -12.66 25.51
C TRP A 268 13.60 -12.64 26.67
N ASP A 269 13.00 -13.78 27.01
CA ASP A 269 12.15 -13.86 28.20
C ASP A 269 13.03 -13.63 29.44
N GLU A 270 12.93 -12.41 29.97
CA GLU A 270 13.65 -11.96 31.15
C GLU A 270 13.24 -12.89 32.30
N LYS A 271 14.23 -13.57 32.92
CA LYS A 271 13.98 -14.50 34.03
C LYS A 271 13.02 -13.80 34.99
N PRO A 272 11.86 -14.39 35.32
CA PRO A 272 10.82 -13.71 36.06
C PRO A 272 11.47 -13.15 37.32
N HIS A 273 11.61 -11.81 37.36
CA HIS A 273 12.04 -11.15 38.57
C HIS A 273 11.03 -11.63 39.61
N LYS A 274 11.51 -12.40 40.59
CA LYS A 274 10.71 -12.91 41.69
C LYS A 274 10.19 -11.68 42.42
N TYR A 275 9.08 -11.13 41.94
CA TYR A 275 8.25 -10.20 42.67
C TYR A 275 7.88 -10.99 43.90
N GLY A 276 8.55 -10.68 45.01
CA GLY A 276 8.33 -11.34 46.28
C GLY A 276 6.83 -11.35 46.47
N GLY A 277 6.26 -12.56 46.56
CA GLY A 277 4.82 -12.72 46.68
C GLY A 277 4.29 -11.85 47.83
N PRO A 278 2.98 -11.54 47.83
CA PRO A 278 2.34 -10.79 48.91
C PRO A 278 2.61 -11.49 50.25
N GLY A 279 3.66 -11.07 50.96
CA GLY A 279 4.29 -11.88 52.01
C GLY A 279 5.79 -11.62 52.20
N SER A 280 6.50 -11.06 51.20
CA SER A 280 7.84 -10.48 51.41
C SER A 280 7.69 -9.15 52.16
N ARG A 281 7.27 -9.25 53.43
CA ARG A 281 7.44 -8.19 54.42
C ARG A 281 8.95 -8.00 54.54
N ARG A 282 9.50 -7.11 53.74
CA ARG A 282 10.68 -6.36 54.16
C ARG A 282 10.27 -5.73 55.48
N SER A 283 10.71 -6.32 56.57
CA SER A 283 10.92 -5.58 57.79
C SER A 283 11.81 -4.42 57.39
N VAL A 284 11.19 -3.26 57.15
CA VAL A 284 11.89 -1.99 57.18
C VAL A 284 12.33 -1.86 58.63
N THR A 285 13.45 -2.50 58.96
CA THR A 285 14.29 -2.08 60.06
C THR A 285 14.65 -0.66 59.68
N LYS A 286 13.86 0.29 60.18
CA LYS A 286 14.20 1.70 60.20
C LYS A 286 15.66 1.73 60.69
N PRO A 287 16.63 2.28 59.94
CA PRO A 287 17.87 2.66 60.57
C PRO A 287 17.44 3.62 61.68
N THR A 288 17.69 3.23 62.92
CA THR A 288 17.47 4.05 64.10
C THR A 288 18.31 5.29 63.90
N THR A 289 17.71 6.32 63.29
CA THR A 289 18.28 7.65 63.20
C THR A 289 18.38 8.10 64.64
N LYS A 290 19.58 7.96 65.22
CA LYS A 290 19.95 8.65 66.44
C LYS A 290 19.67 10.13 66.15
N SER A 291 18.58 10.63 66.72
CA SER A 291 18.28 12.04 66.80
C SER A 291 19.36 12.67 67.66
N ASN A 292 20.45 13.11 67.03
CA ASN A 292 21.29 14.11 67.63
C ASN A 292 20.47 15.39 67.66
N PHE A 293 20.02 15.68 68.87
CA PHE A 293 19.56 16.95 69.37
C PHE A 293 20.48 18.06 68.84
N VAL A 294 20.08 18.73 67.76
CA VAL A 294 20.72 19.98 67.34
C VAL A 294 19.89 21.09 67.94
N VAL A 295 20.48 21.70 68.95
CA VAL A 295 20.02 22.87 69.66
C VAL A 295 19.77 24.00 68.67
N ASP A 296 18.57 24.55 68.78
CA ASP A 296 18.12 25.77 68.15
C ASP A 296 18.90 26.96 68.73
N THR A 297 19.76 27.58 67.91
CA THR A 297 20.25 28.95 68.17
C THR A 297 20.12 29.73 66.87
N GLY A 298 19.08 30.55 66.81
CA GLY A 298 18.69 31.26 65.61
C GLY A 298 19.61 32.40 65.18
N ARG A 299 19.29 32.95 64.01
CA ARG A 299 19.10 34.40 63.80
C ARG A 299 18.57 34.68 62.39
N PRO A 300 17.75 35.72 62.20
CA PRO A 300 17.22 36.13 60.90
C PRO A 300 18.14 37.15 60.23
N SER A 301 18.23 37.11 58.89
CA SER A 301 18.71 38.21 58.04
C SER A 301 18.11 38.01 56.65
N LYS A 302 17.05 38.74 56.26
CA LYS A 302 17.02 40.08 55.62
C LYS A 302 17.83 40.16 54.30
N TYR A 303 17.08 40.42 53.21
CA TYR A 303 17.45 41.01 51.89
C TYR A 303 17.69 40.06 50.68
N PRO A 304 17.42 40.50 49.41
CA PRO A 304 16.18 40.18 48.67
C PRO A 304 16.49 39.64 47.22
N PRO A 305 15.54 39.59 46.24
CA PRO A 305 15.68 38.82 45.01
C PRO A 305 16.40 39.60 43.88
N GLY A 306 17.17 38.89 43.05
CA GLY A 306 17.90 39.44 41.91
C GLY A 306 17.74 38.62 40.63
N TYR A 307 16.97 39.17 39.70
CA TYR A 307 16.97 39.04 38.24
C TYR A 307 18.17 38.31 37.58
N GLN A 308 17.90 37.50 36.54
CA GLN A 308 18.01 37.98 35.14
C GLN A 308 17.53 36.93 34.11
N SER A 309 16.68 37.40 33.20
CA SER A 309 16.29 36.77 31.94
C SER A 309 17.35 37.11 30.87
N LYS A 310 17.77 36.13 30.06
CA LYS A 310 18.41 36.39 28.77
C LYS A 310 17.64 35.66 27.67
N ARG A 311 16.97 36.45 26.82
CA ARG A 311 16.59 36.09 25.45
C ARG A 311 17.85 36.12 24.58
N PHE A 312 18.00 35.14 23.70
CA PHE A 312 18.83 35.26 22.51
C PHE A 312 17.94 35.19 21.27
N GLN A 313 18.34 35.99 20.28
CA GLN A 313 17.74 36.20 18.96
C GLN A 313 17.81 34.95 18.09
#